data_AF-A0A8T1UV43-F1
#
_entry.id   AF-A0A8T1UV43-F1
#
_cell.length_a   1.000
_cell.length_b   1.000
_cell.length_c   1.000
_cell.angle_alpha   90.00
_cell.angle_beta   90.00
_cell.angle_gamma   90.00
#
_symmetry.space_group_name_H-M   'P 1'
#
loop_
_entity.id
_entity.type
_entity.pdbx_description
1 polymer ?
#
loop_
_entity_poly.entity_id
_entity_poly.type
_entity_poly.pdbx_seq_one_letter_code
_entity_poly.pdbx_strand_id
1 'polypeptide(L)'
;MGKRSVSELARYAILHDLLKRNIDGELAYGAQKATAATFGVHRQTVGSIWNLYNASVAAGNVTGDIKCKYKGNSGRKGYNKRLMKQKLEAVPAHQRSTIRATALSVQVSVGVI
;
A
#
# COMPACT_ATOMS: atom_id res chain seq x y z
N MET A 1 -11.68 8.99 -14.76
CA MET A 1 -10.35 9.51 -14.38
C MET A 1 -9.74 8.58 -13.34
N GLY A 2 -8.54 8.05 -13.56
CA GLY A 2 -7.86 7.18 -12.59
C GLY A 2 -7.61 7.93 -11.27
N LYS A 3 -7.83 7.25 -10.14
CA LYS A 3 -7.54 7.77 -8.80
C LYS A 3 -6.05 8.10 -8.72
N ARG A 4 -5.66 9.37 -8.85
CA ARG A 4 -4.26 9.79 -8.65
C ARG A 4 -3.90 9.55 -7.19
N SER A 5 -2.95 8.66 -6.94
CA SER A 5 -2.42 8.45 -5.60
C SER A 5 -1.64 9.69 -5.17
N VAL A 6 -1.92 10.21 -3.98
CA VAL A 6 -1.13 11.31 -3.39
C VAL A 6 0.26 10.76 -3.07
N SER A 7 1.31 11.43 -3.54
CA SER A 7 2.70 11.06 -3.26
C SER A 7 3.00 11.14 -1.77
N GLU A 8 4.01 10.41 -1.31
CA GLU A 8 4.37 10.38 0.11
C GLU A 8 4.79 11.75 0.64
N LEU A 9 5.58 12.51 -0.13
CA LEU A 9 5.94 13.89 0.18
C LEU A 9 4.69 14.78 0.33
N ALA A 10 3.72 14.67 -0.58
CA ALA A 10 2.48 15.44 -0.51
C ALA A 10 1.61 15.02 0.70
N ARG A 11 1.65 13.75 1.12
CA ARG A 11 0.96 13.29 2.33
C ARG A 11 1.55 13.92 3.59
N TYR A 12 2.88 14.03 3.69
CA TYR A 12 3.53 14.74 4.80
C TYR A 12 3.22 16.24 4.77
N ALA A 13 3.22 16.88 3.61
CA ALA A 13 2.85 18.30 3.50
C ALA A 13 1.40 18.55 3.97
N ILE A 14 0.46 17.69 3.59
CA ILE A 14 -0.93 17.72 4.07
C ILE A 14 -0.99 17.54 5.60
N LEU A 15 -0.24 16.59 6.15
CA LEU A 15 -0.17 16.39 7.60
C LEU A 15 0.33 17.65 8.30
N HIS A 16 1.43 18.24 7.84
CA HIS A 16 1.99 19.43 8.47
C HIS A 16 1.01 20.61 8.43
N ASP A 17 0.24 20.77 7.35
CA ASP A 17 -0.83 21.78 7.28
C ASP A 17 -1.97 21.48 8.28
N LEU A 18 -2.36 20.22 8.45
CA LEU A 18 -3.34 19.82 9.45
C LEU A 18 -2.84 20.06 10.88
N LEU A 19 -1.57 19.73 11.16
CA LEU A 19 -0.96 19.94 12.47
C LEU A 19 -0.86 21.43 12.84
N LYS A 20 -0.62 22.32 11.87
CA LYS A 20 -0.67 23.77 12.09
C LYS A 20 -2.06 24.28 12.46
N ARG A 21 -3.11 23.56 12.05
CA ARG A 21 -4.53 23.89 12.30
C ARG A 21 -5.12 23.10 13.47
N ASN A 22 -4.32 22.25 14.08
CA ASN A 22 -4.70 21.47 15.26
C ASN A 22 -4.54 22.37 16.49
N ILE A 23 -5.60 22.48 17.29
CA ILE A 23 -5.62 23.22 18.54
C ILE A 23 -5.99 22.20 19.62
N ASP A 24 -5.12 22.02 20.61
CA ASP A 24 -5.32 21.11 21.76
C ASP A 24 -5.63 19.65 21.41
N GLY A 25 -5.15 19.17 20.26
CA GLY A 25 -5.35 17.78 19.81
C GLY A 25 -6.60 17.59 18.95
N GLU A 26 -7.42 18.63 18.79
CA GLU A 26 -8.58 18.62 17.91
C GLU A 26 -8.38 19.48 16.66
N LEU A 27 -8.85 18.93 15.54
CA LEU A 27 -8.80 19.64 14.27
C LEU A 27 -10.00 20.59 14.17
N ALA A 28 -9.75 21.88 13.96
CA ALA A 28 -10.80 22.87 13.83
C ALA A 28 -11.86 22.48 12.76
N TYR A 29 -13.12 22.84 13.01
CA TYR A 29 -14.22 22.55 12.09
C TYR A 29 -13.90 23.09 10.68
N GLY A 30 -14.04 22.23 9.67
CA GLY A 30 -13.75 22.59 8.29
C GLY A 30 -12.26 22.59 7.90
N ALA A 31 -11.32 22.37 8.81
CA ALA A 31 -9.88 22.34 8.50
C ALA A 31 -9.54 21.29 7.44
N GLN A 32 -10.12 20.09 7.50
CA GLN A 32 -9.94 19.06 6.46
C GLN A 32 -10.40 19.54 5.07
N LYS A 33 -11.48 20.33 5.01
CA LYS A 33 -12.02 20.88 3.76
C LYS A 33 -11.11 22.00 3.23
N ALA A 34 -10.59 22.84 4.11
CA ALA A 34 -9.64 23.89 3.76
C ALA A 34 -8.32 23.29 3.22
N THR A 35 -7.73 22.33 3.93
CA THR A 35 -6.53 21.62 3.48
C THR A 35 -6.77 20.88 2.16
N ALA A 36 -7.92 20.22 2.01
CA ALA A 36 -8.30 19.58 0.74
C ALA A 36 -8.31 20.57 -0.44
N ALA A 37 -8.84 21.78 -0.22
CA ALA A 37 -8.85 22.84 -1.24
C ALA A 37 -7.43 23.34 -1.55
N THR A 38 -6.59 23.58 -0.53
CA THR A 38 -5.21 24.05 -0.69
C THR A 38 -4.35 23.09 -1.51
N PHE A 39 -4.48 21.78 -1.28
CA PHE A 39 -3.68 20.76 -1.97
C PHE A 39 -4.35 20.18 -3.22
N GLY A 40 -5.59 20.58 -3.54
CA GLY A 40 -6.35 20.02 -4.67
C GLY A 40 -6.67 18.53 -4.53
N VAL A 41 -6.81 18.04 -3.29
CA VAL A 41 -7.04 16.62 -2.97
C VAL A 41 -8.45 16.43 -2.42
N HIS A 42 -9.06 15.28 -2.67
CA HIS A 42 -10.37 14.95 -2.11
C HIS A 42 -10.35 14.93 -0.56
N ARG A 43 -11.39 15.49 0.09
CA ARG A 43 -11.52 15.56 1.56
C ARG A 43 -11.30 14.21 2.26
N GLN A 44 -11.82 13.12 1.70
CA GLN A 44 -11.67 11.78 2.30
C GLN A 44 -10.20 11.34 2.37
N THR A 45 -9.36 11.75 1.41
CA THR A 45 -7.92 11.43 1.46
C THR A 45 -7.24 12.17 2.60
N VAL A 46 -7.58 13.44 2.82
CA VAL A 46 -7.10 14.24 3.95
C VAL A 46 -7.55 13.62 5.28
N GLY A 47 -8.82 13.23 5.40
CA GLY A 47 -9.34 12.54 6.59
C GLY A 47 -8.66 11.19 6.83
N SER A 48 -8.41 10.40 5.78
CA SER A 48 -7.67 9.14 5.91
C SER A 48 -6.23 9.35 6.36
N ILE A 49 -5.56 10.43 5.94
CA ILE A 49 -4.21 10.78 6.39
C ILE A 49 -4.22 11.10 7.89
N TRP A 50 -5.18 11.93 8.32
CA TRP A 50 -5.35 12.29 9.73
C TRP A 50 -5.60 11.07 10.63
N ASN A 51 -6.50 10.19 10.21
CA ASN A 51 -6.82 8.98 10.97
C ASN A 51 -5.63 8.01 11.06
N LEU A 52 -4.83 7.89 9.99
CA LEU A 52 -3.60 7.08 10.00
C LEU A 52 -2.57 7.66 10.97
N TYR A 53 -2.39 8.99 10.96
CA TYR A 53 -1.52 9.67 11.90
C TYR A 53 -1.94 9.40 13.35
N ASN A 54 -3.22 9.63 13.68
CA ASN A 54 -3.72 9.40 15.05
C ASN A 54 -3.58 7.93 15.48
N ALA A 55 -3.85 6.97 14.58
CA ALA A 55 -3.65 5.55 14.87
C ALA A 55 -2.17 5.22 15.13
N SER A 56 -1.25 5.85 14.39
CA SER A 56 0.20 5.68 14.61
C SER A 56 0.67 6.31 15.92
N VAL A 57 0.15 7.49 16.27
CA VAL A 57 0.47 8.16 17.54
C VAL A 57 -0.06 7.33 18.71
N ALA A 58 -1.28 6.78 18.61
CA ALA A 58 -1.85 5.88 19.60
C ALA A 58 -1.04 4.58 19.77
N ALA A 59 -0.37 4.11 18.70
CA ALA A 59 0.54 2.96 18.75
C ALA A 59 1.95 3.30 19.29
N GLY A 60 2.19 4.52 19.76
CA GLY A 60 3.47 4.96 20.33
C GLY A 60 4.47 5.50 19.31
N ASN A 61 4.11 5.58 18.02
CA ASN A 61 4.96 6.20 17.01
C ASN A 61 4.56 7.66 16.79
N VAL A 62 5.22 8.55 17.54
CA VAL A 62 5.02 10.01 17.52
C VAL A 62 5.30 10.64 16.16
N THR A 63 6.18 10.04 15.35
CA THR A 63 6.48 10.54 14.00
C THR A 63 5.33 10.29 13.02
N GLY A 64 4.41 9.38 13.34
CA GLY A 64 3.19 9.15 12.56
C GLY A 64 3.44 8.46 11.22
N ASP A 65 3.33 7.12 11.15
CA ASP A 65 3.42 6.42 9.88
C ASP A 65 2.16 6.68 9.02
N ILE A 66 2.34 7.49 7.98
CA ILE A 66 1.29 7.89 7.04
C ILE A 66 1.50 7.23 5.68
N LYS A 67 2.33 6.19 5.59
CA LYS A 67 2.63 5.54 4.30
C LYS A 67 1.38 5.18 3.53
N CYS A 68 1.46 5.40 2.22
CA CYS A 68 0.40 5.07 1.30
C CYS A 68 0.27 3.54 1.22
N LYS A 69 -0.93 2.99 1.49
CA LYS A 69 -1.21 1.54 1.41
C LYS A 69 -0.92 0.93 0.04
N TYR A 70 -0.91 1.74 -1.03
CA TYR A 70 -0.61 1.28 -2.38
C TYR A 70 0.90 1.07 -2.61
N LYS A 71 1.77 1.66 -1.79
CA LYS A 71 3.23 1.50 -1.91
C LYS A 71 3.58 0.04 -1.61
N GLY A 72 4.10 -0.67 -2.62
CA GLY A 72 4.39 -2.11 -2.55
C GLY A 72 3.16 -3.04 -2.66
N ASN A 73 1.95 -2.47 -2.59
CA ASN A 73 0.72 -3.23 -2.82
C ASN A 73 0.13 -3.06 -4.23
N SER A 74 0.79 -2.27 -5.08
CA SER A 74 0.42 -2.06 -6.47
C SER A 74 0.86 -3.22 -7.38
N GLY A 75 0.14 -3.38 -8.49
CA GLY A 75 0.47 -4.34 -9.54
C GLY A 75 0.03 -5.78 -9.26
N ARG A 76 0.30 -6.65 -10.23
CA ARG A 76 0.04 -8.09 -10.13
C ARG A 76 1.00 -8.69 -9.11
N LYS A 77 0.45 -9.35 -8.09
CA LYS A 77 1.26 -10.09 -7.12
C LYS A 77 1.96 -11.26 -7.81
N GLY A 78 3.28 -11.29 -7.71
CA GLY A 78 4.08 -12.41 -8.19
C GLY A 78 3.89 -13.65 -7.34
N TYR A 79 4.25 -14.80 -7.89
CA TYR A 79 4.27 -16.05 -7.13
C TYR A 79 5.37 -16.02 -6.08
N ASN A 80 5.12 -16.68 -4.95
CA ASN A 80 6.14 -16.87 -3.93
C ASN A 80 7.24 -17.80 -4.47
N LYS A 81 8.39 -17.24 -4.83
CA LYS A 81 9.51 -17.98 -5.44
C LYS A 81 10.00 -19.13 -4.58
N ARG A 82 10.01 -18.97 -3.25
CA ARG A 82 10.47 -20.02 -2.33
C ARG A 82 9.52 -21.22 -2.34
N LEU A 83 8.22 -20.95 -2.25
CA LEU A 83 7.20 -21.98 -2.31
C LEU A 83 7.16 -22.66 -3.68
N MET A 84 7.37 -21.90 -4.76
CA MET A 84 7.49 -22.45 -6.10
C MET A 84 8.69 -23.38 -6.24
N LYS A 85 9.85 -22.97 -5.71
CA LYS A 85 11.07 -23.78 -5.71
C LYS A 85 10.84 -25.10 -4.97
N GLN A 86 10.20 -25.07 -3.81
CA GLN A 86 9.85 -26.28 -3.05
C GLN A 86 8.93 -27.21 -3.84
N LYS A 87 7.91 -26.66 -4.51
CA LYS A 87 7.03 -27.45 -5.38
C LYS A 87 7.79 -28.08 -6.55
N LEU A 88 8.67 -27.32 -7.19
CA LEU A 88 9.52 -27.81 -8.27
C LEU A 88 10.41 -28.95 -7.77
N GLU A 89 11.10 -28.79 -6.64
CA GLU A 89 11.97 -29.80 -6.06
C GLU A 89 11.24 -31.10 -5.70
N ALA A 90 10.00 -31.00 -5.20
CA ALA A 90 9.17 -32.14 -4.84
C ALA A 90 8.71 -32.99 -6.05
N VAL A 91 8.65 -32.42 -7.25
CA VAL A 91 8.21 -33.14 -8.45
C VAL A 91 9.36 -34.03 -8.96
N PRO A 92 9.19 -35.33 -9.24
CA PRO A 92 10.25 -36.16 -9.81
C PRO A 92 10.77 -35.67 -11.17
N ALA A 93 12.04 -35.92 -11.49
CA ALA A 93 12.67 -35.42 -12.73
C ALA A 93 11.93 -35.84 -14.01
N HIS A 94 11.38 -37.06 -14.06
CA HIS A 94 10.63 -37.56 -15.23
C HIS A 94 9.36 -36.75 -15.53
N GLN A 95 8.75 -36.13 -14.51
CA GLN A 95 7.56 -35.28 -14.65
C GLN A 95 7.91 -33.81 -14.98
N ARG A 96 9.19 -33.43 -14.90
CA ARG A 96 9.72 -32.10 -15.26
C ARG A 96 10.42 -32.06 -16.62
N SER A 97 10.17 -33.05 -17.48
CA SER A 97 10.84 -33.20 -18.78
C SER A 97 10.56 -32.07 -19.75
N THR A 98 9.38 -31.44 -19.67
CA THR A 98 9.01 -30.27 -20.48
C THR A 98 8.44 -29.17 -19.61
N ILE A 99 8.49 -27.93 -20.09
CA ILE A 99 7.89 -26.77 -19.40
C ILE A 99 6.39 -27.02 -19.17
N ARG A 100 5.67 -27.60 -20.14
CA ARG A 100 4.25 -27.95 -20.01
C ARG A 100 3.99 -29.02 -18.94
N ALA A 101 4.79 -30.09 -18.92
CA ALA A 101 4.66 -31.14 -17.91
C ALA A 101 4.99 -30.64 -16.50
N THR A 102 6.00 -29.76 -16.38
CA THR A 102 6.37 -29.10 -15.12
C THR A 102 5.24 -28.20 -14.63
N ALA A 103 4.65 -27.40 -15.53
CA ALA A 103 3.52 -26.52 -15.24
C ALA A 103 2.30 -27.30 -14.74
N LEU A 104 1.99 -28.43 -15.40
CA LEU A 104 0.92 -29.35 -14.99
C LEU A 104 1.19 -29.93 -13.60
N SER A 105 2.42 -30.41 -13.34
CA SER A 105 2.80 -31.05 -12.08
C SER A 105 2.78 -30.07 -10.89
N VAL A 106 3.16 -28.81 -11.13
CA VAL A 106 3.18 -27.73 -10.12
C VAL A 106 1.82 -26.99 -10.02
N GLN A 107 0.87 -27.32 -10.91
CA GLN A 107 -0.46 -26.73 -11.05
C GLN A 107 -0.44 -25.22 -11.30
N VAL A 108 0.41 -24.79 -12.23
CA VAL A 108 0.55 -23.38 -12.64
C VAL A 108 0.54 -23.27 -14.16
N SER A 109 0.35 -22.07 -14.69
CA SER A 109 0.38 -21.90 -16.14
C SER A 109 1.81 -21.94 -16.69
N VAL A 110 1.93 -22.29 -17.98
CA VAL A 110 3.24 -22.39 -18.67
C VAL A 110 4.05 -21.10 -18.58
N GLY A 111 3.41 -19.93 -18.64
CA GLY A 111 4.11 -18.63 -18.54
C GLY A 111 4.58 -18.26 -17.13
N VAL A 112 4.38 -19.14 -16.15
CA VAL A 112 4.84 -18.96 -14.76
C VAL A 112 6.05 -19.85 -14.45
N ILE A 113 6.19 -20.99 -15.13
CA ILE A 113 7.38 -21.86 -15.08
C ILE A 113 8.50 -21.21 -15.87
#